data_AF-A0A4P7NLE0-F1
#
_entry.id   AF-A0A4P7NLE0-F1
#
_cell.length_a   1.000
_cell.length_b   1.000
_cell.length_c   1.000
_cell.angle_alpha   90.00
_cell.angle_beta   90.00
_cell.angle_gamma   90.00
#
_symmetry.space_group_name_H-M   'P 1'
#
loop_
_entity.id
_entity.type
_entity.pdbx_description
1 polymer ?
#
loop_
_entity_poly.entity_id
_entity_poly.type
_entity_poly.pdbx_seq_one_letter_code
_entity_poly.pdbx_strand_id
1 'polypeptide(L)'
;MPTADSGSGKSPARHLAYNIYLYKKPDMGEDAHHHHVEHVNSPIITSILKRYGAISYSVTHNDSASKTNFKRLFPDAPETMLLDYDSVISIIVPDVECIEKMREDPEFTSKFIPDHFNFADMSRSRYTIKLYNAHTRAQLRHQGGTSRQLNVSKDKVAYDELHEADKTEEDAERARLDKVDNHNVSSYTVKLNYRLDPRKGGDEVIWGGTFAQARRRYEPTEVVINNARGREKEFSLDTTGFQFEYFPTSYKEFPWSPIDEHLNEVYNPECEEFVKKITGCTDARLMSHIIRQRPWDDSDKDADKPDMAMTDGGLLPARFVHVDQSDLGAIRRLYDDMPAGEAAQHDGRHRWAIVNLWRPWEAVHREPLALCDARSVRDHELHDTMHCVPFRWPHKPTENRMWQVAPPASPAQHSWWFRSGMTRDDVVLIKIFDSKRDGRARRTPHSAFATPDDVGPARRSIETRFLLFWEHESCE
;
A
#
# COMPACT_ATOMS: atom_id res chain seq x y z
N MET A 1 -12.33 53.87 5.55
CA MET A 1 -10.92 53.42 5.47
C MET A 1 -10.47 53.22 6.91
N PRO A 2 -10.29 51.98 7.33
CA PRO A 2 -8.97 51.38 7.21
C PRO A 2 -8.98 50.07 6.42
N THR A 3 -7.78 49.75 5.98
CA THR A 3 -7.37 48.84 4.93
C THR A 3 -7.44 47.38 5.35
N ALA A 4 -7.90 46.53 4.43
CA ALA A 4 -7.77 45.09 4.50
C ALA A 4 -6.28 44.72 4.57
N ASP A 5 -5.87 44.11 5.67
CA ASP A 5 -4.57 43.47 5.79
C ASP A 5 -4.64 42.14 5.03
N SER A 6 -4.05 42.12 3.83
CA SER A 6 -3.87 40.92 3.02
C SER A 6 -2.76 40.08 3.65
N GLY A 7 -3.07 39.43 4.77
CA GLY A 7 -2.24 38.38 5.34
C GLY A 7 -2.24 37.18 4.40
N SER A 8 -1.18 37.05 3.61
CA SER A 8 -0.86 35.83 2.88
C SER A 8 -0.85 34.67 3.88
N GLY A 9 -1.85 33.79 3.83
CA GLY A 9 -1.87 32.54 4.56
C GLY A 9 -0.77 31.63 4.02
N LYS A 10 0.47 31.85 4.46
CA LYS A 10 1.52 30.84 4.36
C LYS A 10 1.07 29.70 5.26
N SER A 11 0.79 28.53 4.67
CA SER A 11 0.71 27.28 5.41
C SER A 11 1.89 27.20 6.40
N PRO A 12 1.70 26.73 7.64
CA PRO A 12 2.79 26.61 8.59
C PRO A 12 3.89 25.75 7.95
N ALA A 13 5.13 26.27 7.95
CA ALA A 13 6.28 25.57 7.37
C ALA A 13 6.41 24.19 8.04
N ARG A 14 6.18 23.14 7.26
CA ARG A 14 6.21 21.75 7.71
C ARG A 14 7.66 21.28 7.64
N HIS A 15 8.33 21.22 8.78
CA HIS A 15 9.69 20.70 8.89
C HIS A 15 9.70 19.17 8.87
N LEU A 16 10.84 18.56 8.55
CA LEU A 16 11.04 17.12 8.65
C LEU A 16 12.09 16.80 9.73
N ALA A 17 11.92 15.67 10.41
CA ALA A 17 12.90 15.07 11.30
C ALA A 17 13.54 13.87 10.60
N TYR A 18 14.82 13.98 10.29
CA TYR A 18 15.65 12.88 9.81
C TYR A 18 16.42 12.27 10.99
N ASN A 19 16.00 11.09 11.42
CA ASN A 19 16.59 10.38 12.56
C ASN A 19 17.38 9.15 12.12
N ILE A 20 18.51 8.93 12.75
CA ILE A 20 19.43 7.81 12.51
C ILE A 20 19.58 7.05 13.83
N TYR A 21 19.09 5.82 13.86
CA TYR A 21 19.21 4.90 14.99
C TYR A 21 20.45 4.04 14.77
N LEU A 22 21.48 4.29 15.57
CA LEU A 22 22.80 3.72 15.42
C LEU A 22 23.01 2.57 16.39
N TYR A 23 23.48 1.45 15.86
CA TYR A 23 24.11 0.41 16.66
C TYR A 23 25.61 0.60 16.59
N LYS A 24 26.30 0.57 17.73
CA LYS A 24 27.75 0.60 17.77
C LYS A 24 28.30 -0.70 17.18
N LYS A 25 29.52 -0.65 16.67
CA LYS A 25 30.19 -1.87 16.22
C LYS A 25 30.35 -2.90 17.35
N PRO A 26 30.28 -4.21 17.06
CA PRO A 26 30.41 -5.26 18.08
C PRO A 26 31.72 -5.18 18.88
N ASP A 27 32.81 -4.74 18.25
CA ASP A 27 34.15 -4.59 18.84
C ASP A 27 34.39 -3.21 19.47
N MET A 28 33.40 -2.32 19.47
CA MET A 28 33.51 -0.96 20.02
C MET A 28 32.85 -0.84 21.40
N GLY A 29 33.58 -0.27 22.36
CA GLY A 29 33.04 0.08 23.67
C GLY A 29 32.04 1.25 23.62
N GLU A 30 31.16 1.34 24.63
CA GLU A 30 30.12 2.38 24.73
C GLU A 30 30.72 3.80 24.75
N ASP A 31 31.68 4.06 25.65
CA ASP A 31 32.35 5.37 25.75
C ASP A 31 33.08 5.76 24.45
N ALA A 32 33.72 4.79 23.80
CA ALA A 32 34.41 5.02 22.53
C ALA A 32 33.41 5.38 21.43
N HIS A 33 32.25 4.72 21.40
CA HIS A 33 31.17 5.02 20.46
C HIS A 33 30.62 6.44 20.69
N HIS A 34 30.30 6.80 21.93
CA HIS A 34 29.81 8.15 22.27
C HIS A 34 30.82 9.23 21.87
N HIS A 35 32.09 9.05 22.28
CA HIS A 35 33.16 9.98 21.94
C HIS A 35 33.30 10.14 20.41
N HIS A 36 33.22 9.04 19.64
CA HIS A 36 33.32 9.11 18.18
C HIS A 36 32.13 9.86 17.57
N VAL A 37 30.91 9.56 18.02
CA VAL A 37 29.70 10.24 17.53
C VAL A 37 29.76 11.74 17.83
N GLU A 38 30.13 12.14 19.05
CA GLU A 38 30.12 13.54 19.48
C GLU A 38 31.30 14.35 18.94
N HIS A 39 32.51 13.76 18.89
CA HIS A 39 33.73 14.52 18.62
C HIS A 39 34.38 14.25 17.26
N VAL A 40 33.94 13.21 16.54
CA VAL A 40 34.44 12.90 15.18
C VAL A 40 33.32 13.04 14.15
N ASN A 41 32.20 12.36 14.35
CA ASN A 41 31.10 12.34 13.38
C ASN A 41 30.30 13.66 13.36
N SER A 42 29.89 14.15 14.53
CA SER A 42 29.07 15.36 14.67
C SER A 42 29.72 16.61 14.05
N PRO A 43 31.03 16.87 14.20
CA PRO A 43 31.69 18.00 13.54
C PRO A 43 31.62 17.94 12.00
N ILE A 44 31.70 16.74 11.40
CA ILE A 44 31.63 16.55 9.95
C ILE A 44 30.22 16.94 9.46
N ILE A 45 29.19 16.36 10.07
CA ILE A 45 27.81 16.56 9.61
C ILE A 45 27.26 17.94 9.93
N THR A 46 27.59 18.50 11.10
CA THR A 46 27.11 19.84 11.48
C THR A 46 27.67 20.93 10.57
N SER A 47 28.88 20.73 10.01
CA SER A 47 29.43 21.61 8.97
C SER A 47 28.57 21.59 7.70
N ILE A 48 28.22 20.39 7.21
CA ILE A 48 27.37 20.18 6.02
C ILE A 48 25.96 20.73 6.26
N LEU A 49 25.36 20.40 7.41
CA LEU A 49 24.01 20.82 7.81
C LEU A 49 23.82 22.34 7.80
N LYS A 50 24.83 23.07 8.27
CA LYS A 50 24.82 24.54 8.27
C LYS A 50 24.80 25.11 6.84
N ARG A 51 25.45 24.46 5.87
CA ARG A 51 25.47 24.92 4.47
C ARG A 51 24.08 24.87 3.82
N TYR A 52 23.26 23.90 4.21
CA TYR A 52 21.97 23.62 3.56
C TYR A 52 20.74 24.03 4.36
N GLY A 53 20.94 24.71 5.51
CA GLY A 53 19.83 25.32 6.25
C GLY A 53 19.07 24.35 7.16
N ALA A 54 19.73 23.30 7.67
CA ALA A 54 19.12 22.48 8.70
C ALA A 54 18.80 23.31 9.95
N ILE A 55 17.64 23.02 10.55
CA ILE A 55 17.04 23.76 11.66
C ILE A 55 17.64 23.31 12.99
N SER A 56 17.87 22.02 13.15
CA SER A 56 18.39 21.46 14.38
C SER A 56 19.19 20.18 14.13
N TYR A 57 20.15 19.93 15.02
CA TYR A 57 20.93 18.70 15.09
C TYR A 57 21.05 18.33 16.57
N SER A 58 20.73 17.09 16.91
CA SER A 58 20.95 16.54 18.24
C SER A 58 21.44 15.11 18.17
N VAL A 59 22.17 14.72 19.21
CA VAL A 59 22.59 13.34 19.47
C VAL A 59 22.04 12.97 20.83
N THR A 60 21.47 11.77 20.95
CA THR A 60 21.08 11.18 22.22
C THR A 60 21.66 9.78 22.33
N HIS A 61 22.24 9.46 23.47
CA HIS A 61 22.82 8.15 23.74
C HIS A 61 21.86 7.30 24.56
N ASN A 62 21.63 6.06 24.11
CA ASN A 62 20.83 5.06 24.82
C ASN A 62 21.78 4.12 25.58
N ASP A 63 22.48 4.74 26.53
CA ASP A 63 23.56 4.14 27.29
C ASP A 63 23.07 3.12 28.32
N SER A 64 24.01 2.37 28.88
CA SER A 64 23.70 1.33 29.87
C SER A 64 22.97 1.89 31.10
N ALA A 65 23.26 3.12 31.50
CA ALA A 65 22.60 3.81 32.60
C ALA A 65 21.14 4.17 32.28
N SER A 66 20.85 4.65 31.07
CA SER A 66 19.52 5.00 30.59
C SER A 66 18.64 3.77 30.42
N LYS A 67 19.20 2.67 29.89
CA LYS A 67 18.54 1.35 29.82
C LYS A 67 18.20 0.83 31.23
N THR A 68 19.09 1.03 32.20
CA THR A 68 18.83 0.68 33.61
C THR A 68 17.73 1.56 34.21
N ASN A 69 17.73 2.86 33.92
CA ASN A 69 16.67 3.78 34.35
C ASN A 69 15.30 3.38 33.78
N PHE A 70 15.23 2.96 32.52
CA PHE A 70 13.99 2.45 31.92
C PHE A 70 13.43 1.25 32.71
N LYS A 71 14.27 0.24 32.97
CA LYS A 71 13.87 -0.95 33.76
C LYS A 71 13.41 -0.59 35.17
N ARG A 72 14.03 0.43 35.79
CA ARG A 72 13.61 0.92 37.11
C ARG A 72 12.26 1.63 37.07
N LEU A 73 11.99 2.41 36.03
CA LEU A 73 10.73 3.15 35.87
C LEU A 73 9.56 2.26 35.44
N PHE A 74 9.85 1.19 34.69
CA PHE A 74 8.86 0.28 34.13
C PHE A 74 9.26 -1.19 34.39
N PRO A 75 9.21 -1.66 35.65
CA PRO A 75 9.72 -2.98 36.02
C PRO A 75 8.94 -4.15 35.39
N ASP A 76 7.66 -3.94 35.08
CA ASP A 76 6.78 -4.96 34.49
C ASP A 76 6.69 -4.88 32.96
N ALA A 77 7.41 -3.93 32.33
CA ALA A 77 7.40 -3.79 30.89
C ALA A 77 8.11 -4.97 30.21
N PRO A 78 7.55 -5.54 29.13
CA PRO A 78 8.24 -6.55 28.33
C PRO A 78 9.60 -6.05 27.83
N GLU A 79 10.62 -6.91 27.80
CA GLU A 79 11.96 -6.52 27.34
C GLU A 79 11.96 -5.95 25.92
N THR A 80 11.02 -6.40 25.07
CA THR A 80 10.83 -5.93 23.70
C THR A 80 10.39 -4.46 23.59
N MET A 81 9.89 -3.86 24.67
CA MET A 81 9.52 -2.44 24.71
C MET A 81 10.74 -1.51 24.79
N LEU A 82 11.89 -2.03 25.23
CA LEU A 82 13.13 -1.27 25.29
C LEU A 82 13.90 -1.44 23.97
N LEU A 83 13.92 -0.36 23.17
CA LEU A 83 14.69 -0.33 21.94
C LEU A 83 16.19 -0.44 22.24
N ASP A 84 16.90 -1.28 21.49
CA ASP A 84 18.26 -1.72 21.81
C ASP A 84 19.37 -0.99 21.02
N TYR A 85 19.04 0.07 20.27
CA TYR A 85 20.05 0.93 19.64
C TYR A 85 20.95 1.62 20.69
N ASP A 86 22.12 2.08 20.26
CA ASP A 86 23.14 2.69 21.13
C ASP A 86 23.09 4.23 21.09
N SER A 87 22.83 4.82 19.91
CA SER A 87 22.69 6.28 19.77
C SER A 87 21.60 6.66 18.77
N VAL A 88 21.03 7.85 18.90
CA VAL A 88 20.15 8.45 17.89
C VAL A 88 20.69 9.82 17.50
N ILE A 89 20.94 10.00 16.21
CA ILE A 89 21.17 11.32 15.62
C ILE A 89 19.83 11.83 15.10
N SER A 90 19.40 13.02 15.49
CA SER A 90 18.15 13.64 15.03
C SER A 90 18.44 14.97 14.35
N ILE A 91 17.97 15.13 13.13
CA ILE A 91 18.22 16.30 12.30
C ILE A 91 16.88 16.89 11.89
N ILE A 92 16.59 18.12 12.27
CA ILE A 92 15.40 18.83 11.80
C ILE A 92 15.79 19.66 10.59
N VAL A 93 15.08 19.47 9.48
CA VAL A 93 15.33 20.16 8.21
C VAL A 93 14.06 20.87 7.74
N PRO A 94 14.19 21.94 6.94
CA PRO A 94 13.03 22.70 6.46
C PRO A 94 12.13 21.90 5.53
N ASP A 95 12.72 21.06 4.69
CA ASP A 95 12.08 20.26 3.64
C ASP A 95 13.00 19.10 3.21
N VAL A 96 12.53 18.27 2.27
CA VAL A 96 13.30 17.14 1.75
C VAL A 96 14.47 17.58 0.87
N GLU A 97 14.37 18.73 0.18
CA GLU A 97 15.42 19.24 -0.69
C GLU A 97 16.70 19.55 0.10
N CYS A 98 16.57 19.99 1.36
CA CYS A 98 17.70 20.13 2.27
C CYS A 98 18.48 18.81 2.40
N ILE A 99 17.79 17.67 2.53
CA ILE A 99 18.41 16.34 2.66
C ILE A 99 19.05 15.93 1.33
N GLU A 100 18.39 16.15 0.20
CA GLU A 100 18.93 15.85 -1.13
C GLU A 100 20.25 16.59 -1.37
N LYS A 101 20.25 17.92 -1.15
CA LYS A 101 21.44 18.76 -1.32
C LYS A 101 22.57 18.37 -0.36
N MET A 102 22.24 17.98 0.88
CA MET A 102 23.24 17.45 1.80
C MET A 102 23.86 16.14 1.29
N ARG A 103 23.07 15.25 0.67
CA ARG A 103 23.55 13.96 0.17
C ARG A 103 24.45 14.11 -1.07
N GLU A 104 24.23 15.15 -1.85
CA GLU A 104 25.06 15.51 -3.01
C GLU A 104 26.36 16.22 -2.62
N ASP A 105 26.49 16.68 -1.37
CA ASP A 105 27.70 17.36 -0.90
C ASP A 105 28.93 16.44 -1.01
N PRO A 106 30.04 16.90 -1.63
CA PRO A 106 31.24 16.09 -1.76
C PRO A 106 31.82 15.61 -0.42
N GLU A 107 31.72 16.40 0.65
CA GLU A 107 32.17 16.00 1.99
C GLU A 107 31.21 14.99 2.64
N PHE A 108 29.94 15.00 2.27
CA PHE A 108 28.99 13.97 2.72
C PHE A 108 29.39 12.60 2.16
N THR A 109 29.72 12.54 0.88
CA THR A 109 30.12 11.28 0.22
C THR A 109 31.54 10.85 0.59
N SER A 110 32.49 11.78 0.68
CA SER A 110 33.91 11.46 0.89
C SER A 110 34.35 11.37 2.35
N LYS A 111 33.61 11.97 3.29
CA LYS A 111 33.99 12.01 4.72
C LYS A 111 32.90 11.42 5.61
N PHE A 112 31.65 11.87 5.49
CA PHE A 112 30.59 11.49 6.42
C PHE A 112 30.13 10.03 6.26
N ILE A 113 29.89 9.57 5.03
CA ILE A 113 29.48 8.19 4.75
C ILE A 113 30.58 7.19 5.18
N PRO A 114 31.86 7.35 4.78
CA PRO A 114 32.91 6.43 5.20
C PRO A 114 33.08 6.37 6.73
N ASP A 115 32.91 7.50 7.42
CA ASP A 115 33.03 7.57 8.87
C ASP A 115 31.95 6.76 9.60
N HIS A 116 30.73 6.65 9.05
CA HIS A 116 29.68 5.80 9.63
C HIS A 116 30.10 4.35 9.80
N PHE A 117 30.90 3.82 8.88
CA PHE A 117 31.43 2.46 8.95
C PHE A 117 32.54 2.29 10.00
N ASN A 118 33.06 3.37 10.59
CA ASN A 118 34.10 3.30 11.62
C ASN A 118 33.53 3.06 13.01
N PHE A 119 32.33 3.56 13.32
CA PHE A 119 31.77 3.53 14.68
C PHE A 119 30.40 2.84 14.78
N ALA A 120 29.71 2.60 13.65
CA ALA A 120 28.38 2.00 13.63
C ALA A 120 28.34 0.68 12.86
N ASP A 121 27.54 -0.26 13.37
CA ASP A 121 27.08 -1.45 12.65
C ASP A 121 25.94 -1.04 11.71
N MET A 122 26.31 -0.81 10.46
CA MET A 122 25.39 -0.37 9.41
C MET A 122 24.39 -1.46 8.98
N SER A 123 24.62 -2.73 9.33
CA SER A 123 23.66 -3.81 9.04
C SER A 123 22.44 -3.75 9.97
N ARG A 124 22.63 -3.24 11.19
CA ARG A 124 21.59 -3.12 12.21
C ARG A 124 21.02 -1.71 12.33
N SER A 125 21.82 -0.70 12.01
CA SER A 125 21.38 0.71 12.07
C SER A 125 20.21 0.99 11.13
N ARG A 126 19.33 1.91 11.53
CA ARG A 126 18.09 2.26 10.82
C ARG A 126 17.93 3.77 10.67
N TYR A 127 17.19 4.19 9.66
CA TYR A 127 16.98 5.58 9.30
C TYR A 127 15.49 5.86 9.19
N THR A 128 15.04 7.04 9.60
CA THR A 128 13.65 7.49 9.42
C THR A 128 13.63 8.95 9.01
N ILE A 129 12.71 9.31 8.11
CA ILE A 129 12.37 10.71 7.82
C ILE A 129 10.90 10.87 8.18
N LYS A 130 10.58 11.76 9.12
CA LYS A 130 9.25 11.93 9.69
C LYS A 130 8.84 13.39 9.61
N LEU A 131 7.54 13.67 9.56
CA LEU A 131 7.04 15.04 9.72
C LEU A 131 7.38 15.54 11.14
N TYR A 132 7.97 16.73 11.24
CA TYR A 132 8.32 17.35 12.51
C TYR A 132 7.35 18.49 12.85
N ASN A 133 6.44 18.21 13.77
CA ASN A 133 5.54 19.21 14.35
C ASN A 133 6.04 19.55 15.77
N ALA A 134 6.69 20.71 15.91
CA ALA A 134 7.08 21.19 17.24
C ALA A 134 5.88 21.83 17.94
N HIS A 135 5.32 21.13 18.92
CA HIS A 135 4.33 21.72 19.82
C HIS A 135 5.03 22.53 20.92
N THR A 136 4.72 23.83 21.04
CA THR A 136 5.26 24.66 22.13
C THR A 136 4.68 24.21 23.47
N ARG A 137 5.36 24.53 24.58
CA ARG A 137 4.88 24.23 25.96
C ARG A 137 3.43 24.66 26.24
N ALA A 138 2.86 25.58 25.45
CA ALA A 138 1.48 26.03 25.53
C ALA A 138 0.44 25.03 24.97
N GLN A 139 0.82 24.16 24.01
CA GLN A 139 -0.09 23.22 23.35
C GLN A 139 -0.26 21.88 24.09
N LEU A 140 0.54 21.62 25.12
CA LEU A 140 0.50 20.38 25.92
C LEU A 140 -0.57 20.37 27.03
N ARG A 141 -1.45 21.39 27.09
CA ARG A 141 -2.60 21.37 28.00
C ARG A 141 -3.88 21.09 27.19
N HIS A 142 -4.45 19.92 27.45
CA HIS A 142 -5.78 19.46 27.07
C HIS A 142 -6.01 19.13 25.59
N GLN A 143 -6.14 17.83 25.31
CA GLN A 143 -7.26 17.26 24.53
C GLN A 143 -7.41 15.79 24.91
N GLY A 144 -8.52 15.46 25.58
CA GLY A 144 -8.89 14.09 25.90
C GLY A 144 -9.41 13.39 24.64
N GLY A 145 -8.83 12.24 24.32
CA GLY A 145 -9.31 11.39 23.24
C GLY A 145 -10.57 10.64 23.64
N THR A 146 -11.57 10.63 22.77
CA THR A 146 -12.79 9.83 22.90
C THR A 146 -12.57 8.50 22.18
N SER A 147 -12.68 7.37 22.89
CA SER A 147 -12.72 6.03 22.28
C SER A 147 -14.13 5.73 21.79
N ARG A 148 -14.27 5.21 20.56
CA ARG A 148 -15.55 4.68 20.03
C ARG A 148 -15.79 3.29 20.63
N GLN A 149 -16.99 3.00 21.10
CA GLN A 149 -17.32 1.70 21.71
C GLN A 149 -18.10 0.84 20.71
N LEU A 150 -17.56 -0.33 20.40
CA LEU A 150 -18.15 -1.31 19.49
C LEU A 150 -19.20 -2.13 20.25
N ASN A 151 -20.46 -2.11 19.80
CA ASN A 151 -21.51 -2.99 20.34
C ASN A 151 -21.93 -4.03 19.29
N VAL A 152 -21.59 -5.30 19.56
CA VAL A 152 -21.89 -6.43 18.67
C VAL A 152 -22.96 -7.31 19.32
N SER A 153 -24.06 -7.57 18.61
CA SER A 153 -25.00 -8.64 18.96
C SER A 153 -25.20 -9.59 17.78
N LYS A 154 -25.76 -10.78 18.05
CA LYS A 154 -25.82 -11.93 17.13
C LYS A 154 -26.32 -11.62 15.72
N ASP A 155 -27.19 -10.60 15.57
CA ASP A 155 -27.90 -10.35 14.31
C ASP A 155 -27.62 -8.95 13.72
N LYS A 156 -26.77 -8.13 14.35
CA LYS A 156 -26.46 -6.77 13.84
C LYS A 156 -25.15 -6.21 14.40
N VAL A 157 -24.37 -5.58 13.53
CA VAL A 157 -23.30 -4.63 13.92
C VAL A 157 -23.90 -3.24 13.83
N ALA A 158 -23.94 -2.53 14.96
CA ALA A 158 -24.33 -1.14 15.02
C ALA A 158 -23.16 -0.33 15.54
N TYR A 159 -22.90 0.81 14.90
CA TYR A 159 -22.00 1.83 15.40
C TYR A 159 -22.82 2.78 16.28
N ASP A 160 -22.22 3.37 17.31
CA ASP A 160 -22.79 4.59 17.91
C ASP A 160 -23.00 5.62 16.79
N GLU A 161 -24.11 6.37 16.86
CA GLU A 161 -24.46 7.35 15.83
C GLU A 161 -23.29 8.32 15.60
N LEU A 162 -22.91 8.49 14.33
CA LEU A 162 -21.92 9.50 13.91
C LEU A 162 -22.33 10.85 14.51
N HIS A 163 -21.45 11.48 15.28
CA HIS A 163 -21.65 12.87 15.68
C HIS A 163 -21.83 13.73 14.42
N GLU A 164 -22.81 14.66 14.46
CA GLU A 164 -23.20 15.52 13.33
C GLU A 164 -22.01 16.19 12.61
N ALA A 165 -20.89 16.43 13.31
CA ALA A 165 -19.67 17.01 12.74
C ALA A 165 -19.02 16.15 11.64
N ASP A 166 -18.89 14.82 11.83
CA ASP A 166 -18.26 13.92 10.85
C ASP A 166 -19.16 13.76 9.61
N LYS A 167 -20.47 13.74 9.81
CA LYS A 167 -21.46 13.61 8.73
C LYS A 167 -21.53 14.88 7.87
N THR A 168 -21.34 16.05 8.49
CA THR A 168 -21.37 17.34 7.79
C THR A 168 -20.14 17.54 6.91
N GLU A 169 -18.95 17.09 7.32
CA GLU A 169 -17.75 17.11 6.47
C GLU A 169 -17.85 16.13 5.29
N GLU A 170 -18.39 14.93 5.50
CA GLU A 170 -18.64 13.97 4.42
C GLU A 170 -19.70 14.47 3.43
N ASP A 171 -20.79 15.06 3.91
CA ASP A 171 -21.85 15.62 3.05
C ASP A 171 -21.37 16.88 2.32
N ALA A 172 -20.49 17.69 2.93
CA ALA A 172 -19.87 18.84 2.29
C ALA A 172 -18.87 18.43 1.20
N GLU A 173 -18.06 17.39 1.41
CA GLU A 173 -17.18 16.86 0.36
C GLU A 173 -18.00 16.21 -0.75
N ARG A 174 -19.07 15.45 -0.42
CA ARG A 174 -20.02 14.89 -1.39
C ARG A 174 -20.66 16.00 -2.26
N ALA A 175 -21.07 17.10 -1.65
CA ALA A 175 -21.61 18.27 -2.36
C ALA A 175 -20.55 19.06 -3.15
N ARG A 176 -19.27 18.98 -2.75
CA ARG A 176 -18.12 19.56 -3.49
C ARG A 176 -17.79 18.73 -4.73
N LEU A 177 -17.88 17.41 -4.62
CA LEU A 177 -17.58 16.44 -5.69
C LEU A 177 -18.66 16.35 -6.76
N ASP A 178 -19.91 16.70 -6.44
CA ASP A 178 -21.01 16.84 -7.42
C ASP A 178 -20.70 17.80 -8.58
N LYS A 179 -19.69 18.68 -8.45
CA LYS A 179 -19.31 19.67 -9.46
C LYS A 179 -18.05 19.33 -10.26
N VAL A 180 -17.36 18.23 -9.95
CA VAL A 180 -16.00 17.95 -10.50
C VAL A 180 -15.84 16.52 -11.05
N ASP A 181 -16.74 15.58 -10.76
CA ASP A 181 -16.40 14.15 -10.88
C ASP A 181 -17.00 13.40 -12.10
N ASN A 182 -16.36 12.28 -12.43
CA ASN A 182 -16.84 11.18 -13.27
C ASN A 182 -18.18 10.55 -12.78
N HIS A 183 -18.71 11.07 -11.67
CA HIS A 183 -19.98 10.73 -11.03
C HIS A 183 -21.16 10.58 -11.98
N ASN A 184 -21.25 11.44 -13.00
CA ASN A 184 -22.39 11.50 -13.93
C ASN A 184 -22.16 10.73 -15.24
N VAL A 185 -20.99 10.09 -15.41
CA VAL A 185 -20.69 9.32 -16.61
C VAL A 185 -21.27 7.93 -16.48
N SER A 186 -22.20 7.57 -17.38
CA SER A 186 -22.82 6.24 -17.40
C SER A 186 -21.86 5.14 -17.85
N SER A 187 -20.92 5.48 -18.74
CA SER A 187 -19.92 4.56 -19.26
C SER A 187 -18.79 5.31 -19.98
N TYR A 188 -17.64 4.66 -20.09
CA TYR A 188 -16.52 5.10 -20.92
C TYR A 188 -16.27 4.10 -22.05
N THR A 189 -15.90 4.61 -23.22
CA THR A 189 -15.30 3.80 -24.29
C THR A 189 -13.80 4.07 -24.29
N VAL A 190 -13.00 3.07 -23.90
CA VAL A 190 -11.55 3.20 -23.72
C VAL A 190 -10.83 1.99 -24.27
N LYS A 191 -9.51 2.09 -24.42
CA LYS A 191 -8.66 0.95 -24.75
C LYS A 191 -8.09 0.35 -23.48
N LEU A 192 -8.36 -0.93 -23.25
CA LEU A 192 -7.66 -1.72 -22.23
C LEU A 192 -6.54 -2.53 -22.87
N ASN A 193 -5.46 -2.71 -22.12
CA ASN A 193 -4.29 -3.47 -22.56
C ASN A 193 -4.51 -4.97 -22.31
N TYR A 194 -4.97 -5.69 -23.33
CA TYR A 194 -5.13 -7.14 -23.31
C TYR A 194 -3.82 -7.86 -23.60
N ARG A 195 -3.80 -9.18 -23.38
CA ARG A 195 -2.68 -10.04 -23.74
C ARG A 195 -2.37 -9.91 -25.22
N LEU A 196 -1.13 -9.55 -25.54
CA LEU A 196 -0.59 -9.74 -26.89
C LEU A 196 -0.12 -11.19 -27.04
N ASP A 197 -0.55 -11.87 -28.10
CA ASP A 197 -0.13 -13.24 -28.38
C ASP A 197 1.41 -13.30 -28.59
N PRO A 198 2.15 -14.22 -27.94
CA PRO A 198 3.58 -14.41 -28.17
C PRO A 198 3.96 -14.63 -29.63
N ARG A 199 3.09 -15.27 -30.41
CA ARG A 199 3.27 -15.45 -31.87
C ARG A 199 3.21 -14.14 -32.65
N LYS A 200 2.64 -13.09 -32.06
CA LYS A 200 2.60 -11.71 -32.57
C LYS A 200 3.62 -10.79 -31.87
N GLY A 201 4.55 -11.35 -31.10
CA GLY A 201 5.56 -10.58 -30.35
C GLY A 201 5.13 -10.21 -28.92
N GLY A 202 4.11 -10.84 -28.35
CA GLY A 202 3.86 -10.77 -26.91
C GLY A 202 4.95 -11.46 -26.09
N ASP A 203 5.09 -11.07 -24.84
CA ASP A 203 6.05 -11.68 -23.91
C ASP A 203 5.42 -12.89 -23.19
N GLU A 204 6.20 -13.92 -22.88
CA GLU A 204 5.70 -15.11 -22.15
C GLU A 204 5.85 -15.00 -20.63
N VAL A 205 6.71 -14.10 -20.18
CA VAL A 205 7.03 -13.89 -18.76
C VAL A 205 6.84 -12.43 -18.40
N ILE A 206 6.16 -12.14 -17.29
CA ILE A 206 6.01 -10.80 -16.73
C ILE A 206 7.04 -10.63 -15.62
N TRP A 207 7.92 -9.64 -15.75
CA TRP A 207 8.97 -9.34 -14.76
C TRP A 207 8.48 -8.29 -13.74
N GLY A 208 7.74 -8.75 -12.74
CA GLY A 208 7.10 -7.93 -11.72
C GLY A 208 8.04 -6.92 -11.05
N GLY A 209 7.63 -5.65 -11.04
CA GLY A 209 8.35 -4.55 -10.37
C GLY A 209 9.54 -3.96 -11.15
N THR A 210 9.79 -4.43 -12.38
CA THR A 210 10.87 -3.95 -13.25
C THR A 210 10.38 -2.97 -14.33
N PHE A 211 11.32 -2.26 -14.97
CA PHE A 211 11.00 -1.46 -16.15
C PHE A 211 10.56 -2.32 -17.36
N ALA A 212 10.98 -3.58 -17.44
CA ALA A 212 10.52 -4.53 -18.45
C ALA A 212 9.00 -4.74 -18.35
N GLN A 213 8.44 -4.82 -17.14
CA GLN A 213 6.98 -4.88 -16.96
C GLN A 213 6.31 -3.57 -17.40
N ALA A 214 6.87 -2.43 -17.03
CA ALA A 214 6.29 -1.12 -17.39
C ALA A 214 6.25 -0.89 -18.91
N ARG A 215 7.24 -1.42 -19.64
CA ARG A 215 7.36 -1.32 -21.11
C ARG A 215 6.81 -2.52 -21.86
N ARG A 216 6.20 -3.46 -21.15
CA ARG A 216 5.65 -4.69 -21.75
C ARG A 216 4.66 -4.34 -22.85
N ARG A 217 4.71 -5.11 -23.95
CA ARG A 217 3.77 -4.94 -25.06
C ARG A 217 2.45 -5.65 -24.78
N TYR A 218 1.37 -4.97 -25.15
CA TYR A 218 -0.01 -5.45 -25.01
C TYR A 218 -0.76 -5.27 -26.33
N GLU A 219 -1.98 -5.81 -26.41
CA GLU A 219 -2.91 -5.59 -27.52
C GLU A 219 -4.01 -4.61 -27.05
N PRO A 220 -3.86 -3.29 -27.29
CA PRO A 220 -4.83 -2.30 -26.84
C PRO A 220 -6.16 -2.52 -27.59
N THR A 221 -7.20 -2.87 -26.85
CA THR A 221 -8.50 -3.23 -27.43
C THR A 221 -9.57 -2.32 -26.85
N GLU A 222 -10.40 -1.75 -27.73
CA GLU A 222 -11.51 -0.90 -27.35
C GLU A 222 -12.60 -1.71 -26.65
N VAL A 223 -13.08 -1.21 -25.51
CA VAL A 223 -14.15 -1.78 -24.71
C VAL A 223 -15.03 -0.69 -24.12
N VAL A 224 -16.24 -1.09 -23.71
CA VAL A 224 -17.16 -0.23 -22.95
C VAL A 224 -17.09 -0.61 -21.48
N ILE A 225 -16.77 0.36 -20.62
CA ILE A 225 -16.73 0.20 -19.15
C ILE A 225 -17.91 0.97 -18.56
N ASN A 226 -18.86 0.26 -17.96
CA ASN A 226 -20.08 0.83 -17.41
C ASN A 226 -19.90 1.28 -15.96
N ASN A 227 -20.63 2.31 -15.56
CA ASN A 227 -20.64 2.77 -14.18
C ASN A 227 -21.64 1.94 -13.35
N ALA A 228 -21.15 1.35 -12.27
CA ALA A 228 -21.91 0.54 -11.32
C ALA A 228 -22.61 1.37 -10.23
N ARG A 229 -22.40 2.70 -10.21
CA ARG A 229 -22.97 3.56 -9.16
C ARG A 229 -24.50 3.50 -9.15
N GLY A 230 -25.06 3.30 -7.96
CA GLY A 230 -26.50 3.10 -7.74
C GLY A 230 -27.00 1.68 -8.07
N ARG A 231 -26.12 0.81 -8.57
CA ARG A 231 -26.40 -0.59 -8.95
C ARG A 231 -25.51 -1.57 -8.19
N GLU A 232 -24.85 -1.13 -7.12
CA GLU A 232 -23.85 -1.89 -6.38
C GLU A 232 -24.37 -3.27 -5.92
N LYS A 233 -25.66 -3.34 -5.58
CA LYS A 233 -26.34 -4.57 -5.11
C LYS A 233 -26.53 -5.63 -6.19
N GLU A 234 -26.33 -5.30 -7.47
CA GLU A 234 -26.39 -6.26 -8.58
C GLU A 234 -25.11 -7.10 -8.68
N PHE A 235 -24.04 -6.72 -7.97
CA PHE A 235 -22.73 -7.34 -8.04
C PHE A 235 -22.45 -8.14 -6.76
N SER A 236 -21.98 -9.38 -6.91
CA SER A 236 -21.56 -10.20 -5.79
C SER A 236 -20.39 -11.09 -6.15
N LEU A 237 -19.62 -11.49 -5.13
CA LEU A 237 -18.47 -12.38 -5.31
C LEU A 237 -18.81 -13.70 -5.99
N ASP A 238 -20.01 -14.24 -5.77
CA ASP A 238 -20.42 -15.53 -6.34
C ASP A 238 -21.05 -15.41 -7.73
N THR A 239 -21.48 -14.22 -8.15
CA THR A 239 -22.13 -14.02 -9.46
C THR A 239 -21.21 -13.35 -10.47
N THR A 240 -20.77 -12.13 -10.20
CA THR A 240 -19.92 -11.32 -11.09
C THR A 240 -18.44 -11.48 -10.75
N GLY A 241 -18.13 -12.01 -9.56
CA GLY A 241 -16.77 -12.18 -9.06
C GLY A 241 -16.23 -10.95 -8.34
N PHE A 242 -17.02 -9.88 -8.21
CA PHE A 242 -16.66 -8.70 -7.42
C PHE A 242 -17.88 -8.12 -6.72
N GLN A 243 -17.64 -7.39 -5.64
CA GLN A 243 -18.69 -6.83 -4.79
C GLN A 243 -18.23 -5.49 -4.23
N PHE A 244 -19.13 -4.50 -4.22
CA PHE A 244 -18.88 -3.19 -3.65
C PHE A 244 -19.45 -3.13 -2.24
N GLU A 245 -18.67 -2.61 -1.30
CA GLU A 245 -19.09 -2.49 0.09
C GLU A 245 -18.68 -1.15 0.69
N TYR A 246 -19.42 -0.72 1.71
CA TYR A 246 -19.03 0.39 2.56
C TYR A 246 -18.39 -0.16 3.83
N PHE A 247 -17.11 0.11 4.01
CA PHE A 247 -16.30 -0.42 5.10
C PHE A 247 -15.34 0.65 5.62
N PRO A 248 -15.78 1.54 6.54
CA PRO A 248 -14.89 2.48 7.20
C PRO A 248 -13.83 1.77 8.04
N THR A 249 -12.64 2.36 8.11
CA THR A 249 -11.53 1.85 8.94
C THR A 249 -11.09 2.89 9.98
N SER A 250 -10.67 2.40 11.16
CA SER A 250 -10.07 3.27 12.17
C SER A 250 -8.65 3.71 11.80
N TYR A 251 -7.96 2.95 10.95
CA TYR A 251 -6.62 3.25 10.48
C TYR A 251 -6.62 4.45 9.51
N LYS A 252 -5.89 5.52 9.86
CA LYS A 252 -6.00 6.82 9.17
C LYS A 252 -4.83 7.17 8.25
N GLU A 253 -3.63 6.67 8.49
CA GLU A 253 -2.41 7.07 7.77
C GLU A 253 -2.17 6.20 6.54
N PHE A 254 -1.65 6.74 5.43
CA PHE A 254 -1.35 5.89 4.27
C PHE A 254 -0.20 4.93 4.59
N PRO A 255 -0.37 3.61 4.38
CA PRO A 255 0.74 2.69 4.59
C PRO A 255 1.76 2.89 3.47
N TRP A 256 2.97 3.28 3.85
CA TRP A 256 4.06 3.47 2.89
C TRP A 256 4.78 2.16 2.55
N SER A 257 4.58 1.12 3.36
CA SER A 257 5.22 -0.19 3.21
C SER A 257 4.26 -1.31 3.64
N PRO A 258 4.30 -2.48 2.99
CA PRO A 258 3.55 -3.66 3.43
C PRO A 258 4.09 -4.27 4.74
N ILE A 259 5.20 -3.76 5.29
CA ILE A 259 5.81 -4.21 6.57
C ILE A 259 5.54 -3.17 7.68
N ASP A 260 4.51 -2.35 7.51
CA ASP A 260 4.10 -1.38 8.52
C ASP A 260 3.46 -2.11 9.72
N GLU A 261 4.04 -1.97 10.91
CA GLU A 261 3.55 -2.61 12.15
C GLU A 261 2.14 -2.12 12.51
N HIS A 262 1.86 -0.83 12.32
CA HIS A 262 0.53 -0.27 12.61
C HIS A 262 -0.53 -0.80 11.65
N LEU A 263 -0.16 -1.00 10.38
CA LEU A 263 -1.02 -1.68 9.40
C LEU A 263 -1.38 -3.11 9.87
N ASN A 264 -0.40 -3.83 10.43
CA ASN A 264 -0.58 -5.18 10.93
C ASN A 264 -1.37 -5.26 12.25
N GLU A 265 -1.27 -4.26 13.12
CA GLU A 265 -1.96 -4.25 14.41
C GLU A 265 -3.42 -3.77 14.32
N VAL A 266 -3.75 -2.93 13.33
CA VAL A 266 -5.06 -2.28 13.23
C VAL A 266 -5.79 -2.65 11.94
N TYR A 267 -5.23 -2.29 10.79
CA TYR A 267 -5.95 -2.39 9.52
C TYR A 267 -6.19 -3.84 9.08
N ASN A 268 -5.19 -4.71 9.25
CA ASN A 268 -5.29 -6.11 8.82
C ASN A 268 -6.33 -6.89 9.64
N PRO A 269 -6.34 -6.82 10.99
CA PRO A 269 -7.40 -7.43 11.78
C PRO A 269 -8.79 -6.91 11.44
N GLU A 270 -8.95 -5.59 11.21
CA GLU A 270 -10.23 -5.03 10.77
C GLU A 270 -10.68 -5.63 9.43
N CYS A 271 -9.76 -5.76 8.47
CA CYS A 271 -10.06 -6.35 7.17
C CYS A 271 -10.39 -7.84 7.27
N GLU A 272 -9.65 -8.62 8.07
CA GLU A 272 -9.90 -10.06 8.28
C GLU A 272 -11.30 -10.31 8.84
N GLU A 273 -11.68 -9.58 9.89
CA GLU A 273 -13.01 -9.70 10.49
C GLU A 273 -14.11 -9.26 9.51
N PHE A 274 -13.88 -8.20 8.74
CA PHE A 274 -14.80 -7.75 7.71
C PHE A 274 -15.00 -8.80 6.61
N VAL A 275 -13.92 -9.35 6.05
CA VAL A 275 -14.03 -10.35 4.97
C VAL A 275 -14.63 -11.66 5.47
N LYS A 276 -14.34 -12.09 6.71
CA LYS A 276 -15.02 -13.25 7.33
C LYS A 276 -16.51 -13.04 7.41
N LYS A 277 -16.93 -11.87 7.90
CA LYS A 277 -18.35 -11.55 8.07
C LYS A 277 -19.11 -11.49 6.75
N ILE A 278 -18.55 -10.81 5.74
CA ILE A 278 -19.25 -10.58 4.47
C ILE A 278 -19.29 -11.83 3.60
N THR A 279 -18.28 -12.71 3.71
CA THR A 279 -18.18 -13.93 2.91
C THR A 279 -18.72 -15.18 3.62
N GLY A 280 -18.85 -15.13 4.95
CA GLY A 280 -19.26 -16.27 5.77
C GLY A 280 -18.19 -17.35 5.91
N CYS A 281 -16.93 -17.07 5.55
CA CYS A 281 -15.84 -18.02 5.70
C CYS A 281 -15.53 -18.30 7.18
N THR A 282 -15.06 -19.51 7.48
CA THR A 282 -14.71 -19.91 8.85
C THR A 282 -13.36 -19.36 9.28
N ASP A 283 -12.45 -19.19 8.33
CA ASP A 283 -11.12 -18.64 8.55
C ASP A 283 -10.72 -17.71 7.40
N ALA A 284 -10.01 -16.63 7.72
CA ALA A 284 -9.46 -15.68 6.76
C ALA A 284 -8.04 -15.33 7.20
N ARG A 285 -7.10 -15.43 6.27
CA ARG A 285 -5.69 -15.20 6.53
C ARG A 285 -5.11 -14.20 5.55
N LEU A 286 -4.47 -13.17 6.09
CA LEU A 286 -3.70 -12.24 5.29
C LEU A 286 -2.59 -12.97 4.50
N MET A 287 -2.59 -12.76 3.19
CA MET A 287 -1.59 -13.31 2.26
C MET A 287 -0.50 -12.27 1.96
N SER A 288 -0.89 -11.06 1.58
CA SER A 288 0.01 -9.95 1.23
C SER A 288 -0.76 -8.65 0.98
N HIS A 289 -0.03 -7.54 0.80
CA HIS A 289 -0.56 -6.27 0.32
C HIS A 289 0.11 -5.83 -0.97
N ILE A 290 -0.65 -5.15 -1.82
CA ILE A 290 -0.10 -4.35 -2.92
C ILE A 290 -0.51 -2.90 -2.70
N ILE A 291 0.48 -2.04 -2.53
CA ILE A 291 0.30 -0.60 -2.32
C ILE A 291 0.75 0.10 -3.60
N ARG A 292 -0.14 0.90 -4.19
CA ARG A 292 0.13 1.67 -5.42
C ARG A 292 0.03 3.15 -5.12
N GLN A 293 1.04 3.90 -5.55
CA GLN A 293 1.14 5.35 -5.27
C GLN A 293 1.93 6.13 -6.33
N ARG A 294 2.45 5.45 -7.37
CA ARG A 294 3.31 6.07 -8.37
C ARG A 294 2.49 6.66 -9.52
N PRO A 295 2.70 7.94 -9.91
CA PRO A 295 2.05 8.51 -11.09
C PRO A 295 2.53 7.83 -12.37
N TRP A 296 1.61 7.64 -13.32
CA TRP A 296 1.95 7.13 -14.66
C TRP A 296 2.82 8.11 -15.46
N ASP A 297 2.61 9.41 -15.26
CA ASP A 297 3.27 10.48 -16.05
C ASP A 297 4.79 10.59 -15.78
N ASP A 298 5.32 9.88 -14.77
CA ASP A 298 6.77 9.78 -14.54
C ASP A 298 7.45 8.74 -15.46
N SER A 299 6.71 7.99 -16.28
CA SER A 299 7.28 6.94 -17.16
C SER A 299 8.32 7.46 -18.14
N ASP A 300 8.20 8.71 -18.59
CA ASP A 300 9.13 9.31 -19.57
C ASP A 300 10.51 9.58 -18.97
N LYS A 301 10.59 9.83 -17.65
CA LYS A 301 11.87 10.02 -16.94
C LYS A 301 12.67 8.73 -16.83
N ASP A 302 12.03 7.59 -17.06
CA ASP A 302 12.64 6.28 -16.94
C ASP A 302 13.06 5.69 -18.28
N ALA A 303 12.90 6.38 -19.41
CA ALA A 303 13.13 5.84 -20.74
C ALA A 303 14.51 5.15 -20.91
N ASP A 304 15.56 5.71 -20.28
CA ASP A 304 16.93 5.20 -20.37
C ASP A 304 17.28 4.12 -19.34
N LYS A 305 16.36 3.78 -18.42
CA LYS A 305 16.61 2.75 -17.39
C LYS A 305 16.68 1.36 -18.03
N PRO A 306 17.60 0.46 -17.61
CA PRO A 306 17.62 -0.92 -18.10
C PRO A 306 16.34 -1.68 -17.76
N ASP A 307 15.87 -2.53 -18.66
CA ASP A 307 14.62 -3.29 -18.49
C ASP A 307 14.55 -4.10 -17.19
N MET A 308 15.64 -4.79 -16.83
CA MET A 308 15.68 -5.61 -15.61
C MET A 308 15.95 -4.82 -14.33
N ALA A 309 16.16 -3.50 -14.41
CA ALA A 309 16.28 -2.68 -13.21
C ALA A 309 14.91 -2.57 -12.52
N MET A 310 14.94 -2.60 -11.18
CA MET A 310 13.74 -2.41 -10.37
C MET A 310 13.27 -0.96 -10.48
N THR A 311 11.96 -0.77 -10.45
CA THR A 311 11.35 0.53 -10.19
C THR A 311 11.68 1.00 -8.77
N ASP A 312 11.49 2.28 -8.47
CA ASP A 312 11.81 2.96 -7.20
C ASP A 312 11.00 2.48 -5.97
N GLY A 313 10.28 1.35 -6.08
CA GLY A 313 9.40 0.81 -5.05
C GLY A 313 7.98 1.39 -5.10
N GLY A 314 7.74 2.47 -5.85
CA GLY A 314 6.41 2.95 -6.17
C GLY A 314 5.77 2.08 -7.26
N LEU A 315 4.76 1.29 -6.93
CA LEU A 315 4.03 0.53 -7.95
C LEU A 315 3.07 1.44 -8.71
N LEU A 316 3.17 1.40 -10.05
CA LEU A 316 2.22 2.01 -10.97
C LEU A 316 0.85 1.31 -10.85
N PRO A 317 -0.26 2.01 -11.14
CA PRO A 317 -1.54 1.39 -11.43
C PRO A 317 -1.39 0.30 -12.50
N ALA A 318 -1.99 -0.87 -12.27
CA ALA A 318 -1.88 -2.00 -13.20
C ALA A 318 -2.77 -1.78 -14.43
N ARG A 319 -2.28 -1.01 -15.40
CA ARG A 319 -2.96 -0.68 -16.66
C ARG A 319 -2.89 -1.82 -17.70
N PHE A 320 -3.10 -3.05 -17.27
CA PHE A 320 -3.24 -4.23 -18.12
C PHE A 320 -4.28 -5.20 -17.56
N VAL A 321 -4.93 -5.96 -18.43
CA VAL A 321 -6.01 -6.87 -18.04
C VAL A 321 -5.41 -8.15 -17.46
N HIS A 322 -5.76 -8.45 -16.21
CA HIS A 322 -5.22 -9.63 -15.51
C HIS A 322 -6.15 -10.17 -14.41
N VAL A 323 -5.84 -11.39 -13.96
CA VAL A 323 -6.21 -11.92 -12.65
C VAL A 323 -4.92 -12.32 -11.94
N ASP A 324 -4.73 -11.87 -10.70
CA ASP A 324 -3.45 -11.97 -9.98
C ASP A 324 -2.87 -13.38 -9.86
N GLN A 325 -3.73 -14.39 -9.73
CA GLN A 325 -3.35 -15.79 -9.66
C GLN A 325 -4.09 -16.59 -10.72
N SER A 326 -3.35 -17.46 -11.42
CA SER A 326 -3.96 -18.56 -12.18
C SER A 326 -4.38 -19.69 -11.26
N ASP A 327 -5.05 -20.73 -11.76
CA ASP A 327 -5.41 -21.89 -10.93
C ASP A 327 -4.15 -22.54 -10.32
N LEU A 328 -3.05 -22.63 -11.09
CA LEU A 328 -1.75 -23.08 -10.59
C LEU A 328 -1.10 -22.05 -9.65
N GLY A 329 -1.22 -20.76 -9.98
CA GLY A 329 -0.73 -19.68 -9.12
C GLY A 329 -1.39 -19.66 -7.75
N ALA A 330 -2.69 -19.90 -7.68
CA ALA A 330 -3.46 -19.93 -6.44
C ALA A 330 -3.01 -21.07 -5.53
N ILE A 331 -2.88 -22.29 -6.09
CA ILE A 331 -2.34 -23.45 -5.36
C ILE A 331 -0.93 -23.14 -4.87
N ARG A 332 -0.09 -22.55 -5.72
CA ARG A 332 1.28 -22.18 -5.32
C ARG A 332 1.28 -21.20 -4.14
N ARG A 333 0.44 -20.16 -4.17
CA ARG A 333 0.29 -19.21 -3.08
C ARG A 333 -0.24 -19.83 -1.80
N LEU A 334 -1.20 -20.76 -1.91
CA LEU A 334 -1.67 -21.53 -0.74
C LEU A 334 -0.52 -22.25 -0.03
N TYR A 335 0.39 -22.89 -0.77
CA TYR A 335 1.54 -23.58 -0.17
C TYR A 335 2.66 -22.65 0.29
N ASP A 336 2.90 -21.55 -0.41
CA ASP A 336 4.01 -20.63 -0.11
C ASP A 336 3.69 -19.64 1.03
N ASP A 337 2.41 -19.28 1.23
CA ASP A 337 2.01 -18.30 2.25
C ASP A 337 1.48 -18.93 3.55
N MET A 338 1.36 -20.25 3.60
CA MET A 338 0.91 -20.98 4.78
C MET A 338 2.09 -21.64 5.51
N PRO A 339 1.97 -21.88 6.83
CA PRO A 339 2.89 -22.74 7.55
C PRO A 339 3.10 -24.09 6.86
N ALA A 340 4.33 -24.60 6.95
CA ALA A 340 4.72 -25.84 6.27
C ALA A 340 3.80 -27.01 6.67
N GLY A 341 3.15 -27.61 5.67
CA GLY A 341 2.25 -28.76 5.83
C GLY A 341 0.78 -28.40 6.07
N GLU A 342 0.45 -27.14 6.36
CA GLU A 342 -0.93 -26.73 6.64
C GLU A 342 -1.78 -26.62 5.37
N ALA A 343 -1.21 -26.11 4.28
CA ALA A 343 -1.87 -26.01 2.97
C ALA A 343 -2.55 -27.32 2.51
N ALA A 344 -1.93 -28.47 2.79
CA ALA A 344 -2.43 -29.80 2.44
C ALA A 344 -3.71 -30.22 3.22
N GLN A 345 -4.05 -29.49 4.28
CA GLN A 345 -5.30 -29.67 5.03
C GLN A 345 -6.47 -28.98 4.33
N HIS A 346 -6.20 -28.01 3.46
CA HIS A 346 -7.21 -27.25 2.74
C HIS A 346 -7.33 -27.70 1.28
N ASP A 347 -6.20 -27.92 0.60
CA ASP A 347 -6.20 -28.28 -0.82
C ASP A 347 -6.98 -29.58 -1.09
N GLY A 348 -8.01 -29.46 -1.94
CA GLY A 348 -8.91 -30.56 -2.30
C GLY A 348 -9.84 -31.08 -1.19
N ARG A 349 -9.78 -30.54 0.04
CA ARG A 349 -10.58 -31.06 1.18
C ARG A 349 -11.85 -30.27 1.44
N HIS A 350 -11.77 -28.95 1.36
CA HIS A 350 -12.89 -28.06 1.57
C HIS A 350 -12.71 -26.79 0.75
N ARG A 351 -13.80 -26.04 0.59
CA ARG A 351 -13.79 -24.81 -0.18
C ARG A 351 -12.78 -23.83 0.39
N TRP A 352 -12.01 -23.22 -0.49
CA TRP A 352 -11.13 -22.11 -0.18
C TRP A 352 -11.01 -21.17 -1.38
N ALA A 353 -10.70 -19.91 -1.12
CA ALA A 353 -10.65 -18.86 -2.12
C ALA A 353 -9.51 -17.88 -1.87
N ILE A 354 -9.11 -17.16 -2.92
CA ILE A 354 -8.32 -15.93 -2.80
C ILE A 354 -9.23 -14.76 -3.14
N VAL A 355 -9.40 -13.86 -2.18
CA VAL A 355 -10.19 -12.63 -2.35
C VAL A 355 -9.33 -11.44 -1.96
N ASN A 356 -9.30 -10.44 -2.85
CA ASN A 356 -8.62 -9.19 -2.61
C ASN A 356 -9.63 -8.14 -2.16
N LEU A 357 -9.28 -7.36 -1.14
CA LEU A 357 -9.98 -6.15 -0.74
C LEU A 357 -9.18 -4.96 -1.30
N TRP A 358 -9.73 -4.32 -2.31
CA TRP A 358 -9.18 -3.09 -2.88
C TRP A 358 -9.84 -1.87 -2.23
N ARG A 359 -9.00 -0.97 -1.71
CA ARG A 359 -9.42 0.28 -1.08
C ARG A 359 -8.63 1.45 -1.67
N PRO A 360 -9.29 2.50 -2.20
CA PRO A 360 -8.61 3.74 -2.52
C PRO A 360 -8.30 4.48 -1.22
N TRP A 361 -7.17 5.19 -1.15
CA TRP A 361 -6.82 5.88 0.10
C TRP A 361 -7.44 7.27 0.23
N GLU A 362 -7.66 7.90 -0.91
CA GLU A 362 -8.41 9.13 -1.10
C GLU A 362 -9.53 8.90 -2.13
N ALA A 363 -10.34 9.92 -2.39
CA ALA A 363 -11.32 9.88 -3.46
C ALA A 363 -10.66 9.60 -4.82
N VAL A 364 -11.29 8.73 -5.61
CA VAL A 364 -10.76 8.27 -6.91
C VAL A 364 -11.07 9.29 -8.00
N HIS A 365 -10.10 10.15 -8.30
CA HIS A 365 -10.21 11.17 -9.37
C HIS A 365 -9.45 10.84 -10.64
N ARG A 366 -8.69 9.75 -10.63
CA ARG A 366 -7.81 9.35 -11.71
C ARG A 366 -7.64 7.84 -11.69
N GLU A 367 -7.46 7.26 -12.87
CA GLU A 367 -7.19 5.84 -13.07
C GLU A 367 -8.14 4.92 -12.28
N PRO A 368 -9.46 4.93 -12.52
CA PRO A 368 -10.38 4.08 -11.77
C PRO A 368 -10.08 2.58 -11.97
N LEU A 369 -10.63 1.75 -11.10
CA LEU A 369 -10.52 0.30 -11.20
C LEU A 369 -11.66 -0.26 -12.06
N ALA A 370 -11.31 -0.88 -13.19
CA ALA A 370 -12.22 -1.65 -14.02
C ALA A 370 -12.25 -3.11 -13.56
N LEU A 371 -13.46 -3.66 -13.47
CA LEU A 371 -13.77 -5.02 -13.04
C LEU A 371 -14.63 -5.69 -14.10
N CYS A 372 -14.21 -6.84 -14.62
CA CYS A 372 -14.95 -7.57 -15.63
C CYS A 372 -15.86 -8.60 -14.97
N ASP A 373 -17.13 -8.65 -15.36
CA ASP A 373 -18.03 -9.73 -14.97
C ASP A 373 -17.46 -11.07 -15.42
N ALA A 374 -17.15 -11.94 -14.46
CA ALA A 374 -16.52 -13.24 -14.69
C ALA A 374 -17.28 -14.10 -15.72
N ARG A 375 -18.61 -13.95 -15.80
CA ARG A 375 -19.47 -14.73 -16.70
C ARG A 375 -19.33 -14.34 -18.17
N SER A 376 -18.72 -13.19 -18.45
CA SER A 376 -18.53 -12.65 -19.79
C SER A 376 -17.20 -13.05 -20.45
N VAL A 377 -16.31 -13.70 -19.69
CA VAL A 377 -14.99 -14.15 -20.14
C VAL A 377 -14.97 -15.66 -20.26
N ARG A 378 -14.60 -16.18 -21.43
CA ARG A 378 -14.58 -17.61 -21.70
C ARG A 378 -13.27 -18.21 -21.22
N ASP A 379 -13.32 -19.46 -20.74
CA ASP A 379 -12.13 -20.12 -20.18
C ASP A 379 -10.94 -20.21 -21.15
N HIS A 380 -11.20 -20.35 -22.46
CA HIS A 380 -10.13 -20.40 -23.48
C HIS A 380 -9.50 -19.05 -23.78
N GLU A 381 -10.06 -17.94 -23.28
CA GLU A 381 -9.50 -16.60 -23.38
C GLU A 381 -8.50 -16.32 -22.23
N LEU A 382 -8.45 -17.20 -21.23
CA LEU A 382 -7.53 -17.10 -20.09
C LEU A 382 -6.23 -17.84 -20.40
N HIS A 383 -5.13 -17.11 -20.34
CA HIS A 383 -3.79 -17.63 -20.60
C HIS A 383 -2.93 -17.58 -19.34
N ASP A 384 -2.54 -18.75 -18.84
CA ASP A 384 -1.66 -18.89 -17.70
C ASP A 384 -0.26 -18.38 -18.07
N THR A 385 0.19 -17.34 -17.38
CA THR A 385 1.42 -16.61 -17.69
C THR A 385 2.32 -16.56 -16.47
N MET A 386 3.62 -16.82 -16.67
CA MET A 386 4.59 -16.75 -15.60
C MET A 386 4.80 -15.30 -15.16
N HIS A 387 4.75 -15.05 -13.86
CA HIS A 387 5.03 -13.77 -13.24
C HIS A 387 6.24 -13.93 -12.30
N CYS A 388 7.38 -13.38 -12.72
CA CYS A 388 8.63 -13.48 -11.98
C CYS A 388 8.96 -12.14 -11.33
N VAL A 389 9.30 -12.16 -10.04
CA VAL A 389 9.86 -11.01 -9.32
C VAL A 389 11.36 -11.28 -9.16
N PRO A 390 12.24 -10.54 -9.86
CA PRO A 390 13.68 -10.84 -9.90
C PRO A 390 14.42 -10.48 -8.60
N PHE A 391 13.74 -9.84 -7.64
CA PHE A 391 14.27 -9.58 -6.30
C PHE A 391 13.81 -10.66 -5.30
N ARG A 392 14.73 -11.12 -4.46
CA ARG A 392 14.45 -12.14 -3.45
C ARG A 392 13.96 -11.49 -2.15
N TRP A 393 12.66 -11.52 -1.93
CA TRP A 393 12.10 -11.27 -0.60
C TRP A 393 12.39 -12.47 0.32
N PRO A 394 12.80 -12.24 1.59
CA PRO A 394 12.96 -13.32 2.56
C PRO A 394 11.67 -14.14 2.63
N HIS A 395 11.80 -15.47 2.50
CA HIS A 395 10.69 -16.42 2.63
C HIS A 395 9.52 -16.23 1.64
N LYS A 396 9.70 -15.53 0.51
CA LYS A 396 8.68 -15.43 -0.54
C LYS A 396 9.18 -16.01 -1.87
N PRO A 397 8.30 -16.64 -2.67
CA PRO A 397 8.66 -17.15 -3.97
C PRO A 397 8.98 -16.01 -4.94
N THR A 398 9.97 -16.22 -5.80
CA THR A 398 10.32 -15.32 -6.90
C THR A 398 9.48 -15.58 -8.15
N GLU A 399 8.72 -16.66 -8.17
CA GLU A 399 7.89 -17.10 -9.30
C GLU A 399 6.45 -17.29 -8.85
N ASN A 400 5.52 -16.74 -9.61
CA ASN A 400 4.10 -16.96 -9.47
C ASN A 400 3.47 -17.14 -10.86
N ARG A 401 2.19 -17.48 -10.92
CA ARG A 401 1.44 -17.60 -12.16
C ARG A 401 0.15 -16.80 -12.09
N MET A 402 -0.19 -16.12 -13.17
CA MET A 402 -1.34 -15.22 -13.25
C MET A 402 -2.10 -15.39 -14.56
N TRP A 403 -3.39 -15.05 -14.60
CA TRP A 403 -4.13 -15.05 -15.86
C TRP A 403 -3.91 -13.74 -16.60
N GLN A 404 -3.47 -13.84 -17.86
CA GLN A 404 -3.65 -12.79 -18.85
C GLN A 404 -4.84 -13.13 -19.75
N VAL A 405 -5.60 -12.12 -20.20
CA VAL A 405 -6.83 -12.35 -20.96
C VAL A 405 -6.62 -11.96 -22.42
N ALA A 406 -7.06 -12.82 -23.34
CA ALA A 406 -7.10 -12.54 -24.77
C ALA A 406 -8.10 -11.40 -25.08
N PRO A 407 -7.91 -10.63 -26.16
CA PRO A 407 -8.85 -9.59 -26.54
C PRO A 407 -10.24 -10.17 -26.87
N PRO A 408 -11.33 -9.47 -26.53
CA PRO A 408 -12.67 -9.91 -26.88
C PRO A 408 -12.91 -9.91 -28.39
N ALA A 409 -13.86 -10.73 -28.87
CA ALA A 409 -14.26 -10.74 -30.27
C ALA A 409 -15.09 -9.50 -30.68
N SER A 410 -15.66 -8.78 -29.71
CA SER A 410 -16.34 -7.50 -29.92
C SER A 410 -16.19 -6.59 -28.69
N PRO A 411 -16.26 -5.26 -28.83
CA PRO A 411 -16.11 -4.33 -27.71
C PRO A 411 -17.08 -4.52 -26.54
N ALA A 412 -18.22 -5.19 -26.78
CA ALA A 412 -19.26 -5.45 -25.78
C ALA A 412 -19.23 -6.86 -25.19
N GLN A 413 -18.33 -7.75 -25.64
CA GLN A 413 -18.30 -9.14 -25.17
C GLN A 413 -17.89 -9.22 -23.70
N HIS A 414 -16.79 -8.58 -23.31
CA HIS A 414 -16.36 -8.51 -21.92
C HIS A 414 -17.12 -7.39 -21.23
N SER A 415 -17.91 -7.74 -20.21
CA SER A 415 -18.77 -6.80 -19.48
C SER A 415 -17.99 -6.10 -18.38
N TRP A 416 -17.45 -4.93 -18.68
CA TRP A 416 -16.63 -4.14 -17.76
C TRP A 416 -17.45 -3.15 -16.93
N TRP A 417 -17.02 -2.99 -15.68
CA TRP A 417 -17.64 -2.11 -14.69
C TRP A 417 -16.60 -1.31 -13.91
N PHE A 418 -16.91 -0.08 -13.53
CA PHE A 418 -16.20 0.71 -12.53
C PHE A 418 -17.23 1.36 -11.61
N ARG A 419 -16.83 1.85 -10.43
CA ARG A 419 -17.71 2.65 -9.58
C ARG A 419 -17.17 4.07 -9.46
N SER A 420 -17.93 5.06 -9.93
CA SER A 420 -17.58 6.47 -9.78
C SER A 420 -17.67 6.95 -8.33
N GLY A 421 -16.91 8.00 -7.99
CA GLY A 421 -16.97 8.65 -6.68
C GLY A 421 -16.71 7.73 -5.50
N MET A 422 -15.80 6.76 -5.64
CA MET A 422 -15.32 5.96 -4.51
C MET A 422 -14.47 6.81 -3.58
N THR A 423 -14.75 6.75 -2.28
CA THR A 423 -13.93 7.37 -1.23
C THR A 423 -13.15 6.30 -0.47
N ARG A 424 -12.34 6.73 0.52
CA ARG A 424 -11.60 5.84 1.41
C ARG A 424 -12.48 4.73 2.00
N ASP A 425 -13.72 5.04 2.35
CA ASP A 425 -14.58 4.12 3.09
C ASP A 425 -15.33 3.15 2.16
N ASP A 426 -15.24 3.34 0.84
CA ASP A 426 -15.71 2.38 -0.13
C ASP A 426 -14.61 1.35 -0.43
N VAL A 427 -14.99 0.07 -0.49
CA VAL A 427 -14.09 -1.02 -0.85
C VAL A 427 -14.68 -1.88 -1.95
N VAL A 428 -13.81 -2.54 -2.72
CA VAL A 428 -14.18 -3.58 -3.67
C VAL A 428 -13.58 -4.90 -3.22
N LEU A 429 -14.40 -5.91 -3.06
CA LEU A 429 -13.94 -7.29 -2.95
C LEU A 429 -13.82 -7.88 -4.36
N ILE A 430 -12.68 -8.49 -4.66
CA ILE A 430 -12.34 -9.05 -5.97
C ILE A 430 -11.96 -10.51 -5.79
N LYS A 431 -12.75 -11.41 -6.36
CA LYS A 431 -12.44 -12.83 -6.36
C LYS A 431 -11.33 -13.13 -7.36
N ILE A 432 -10.22 -13.67 -6.88
CA ILE A 432 -9.07 -14.05 -7.69
C ILE A 432 -9.10 -15.55 -8.00
N PHE A 433 -9.47 -16.35 -6.99
CA PHE A 433 -9.60 -17.80 -7.09
C PHE A 433 -10.72 -18.29 -6.17
N ASP A 434 -11.41 -19.36 -6.55
CA ASP A 434 -12.31 -20.12 -5.68
C ASP A 434 -12.20 -21.60 -6.08
N SER A 435 -12.03 -22.49 -5.11
CA SER A 435 -11.90 -23.92 -5.37
C SER A 435 -13.24 -24.57 -5.74
N LYS A 436 -14.37 -23.92 -5.41
CA LYS A 436 -15.72 -24.43 -5.67
C LYS A 436 -16.12 -24.35 -7.14
N ARG A 437 -16.74 -25.42 -7.67
CA ARG A 437 -17.04 -25.60 -9.10
C ARG A 437 -18.53 -25.76 -9.42
N ASP A 438 -19.39 -25.15 -8.61
CA ASP A 438 -20.86 -25.19 -8.75
C ASP A 438 -21.43 -24.14 -9.73
N GLY A 439 -20.58 -23.56 -10.58
CA GLY A 439 -20.96 -22.53 -11.56
C GLY A 439 -20.87 -21.10 -11.05
N ARG A 440 -20.49 -20.86 -9.80
CA ARG A 440 -20.18 -19.52 -9.29
C ARG A 440 -19.00 -18.87 -10.03
N ALA A 441 -18.91 -17.55 -9.95
CA ALA A 441 -17.70 -16.84 -10.35
C ALA A 441 -16.50 -17.33 -9.52
N ARG A 442 -15.38 -17.61 -10.19
CA ARG A 442 -14.14 -18.11 -9.58
C ARG A 442 -12.95 -17.17 -9.72
N ARG A 443 -13.06 -16.14 -10.57
CA ARG A 443 -11.97 -15.22 -10.94
C ARG A 443 -12.52 -13.99 -11.65
N THR A 444 -11.90 -12.84 -11.41
CA THR A 444 -12.36 -11.55 -11.93
C THR A 444 -11.23 -10.82 -12.62
N PRO A 445 -11.22 -10.76 -13.97
CA PRO A 445 -10.30 -9.90 -14.70
C PRO A 445 -10.49 -8.44 -14.30
N HIS A 446 -9.38 -7.75 -14.01
CA HIS A 446 -9.41 -6.36 -13.60
C HIS A 446 -8.24 -5.58 -14.18
N SER A 447 -8.39 -4.26 -14.22
CA SER A 447 -7.37 -3.34 -14.73
C SER A 447 -7.59 -1.93 -14.20
N ALA A 448 -6.53 -1.15 -14.02
CA ALA A 448 -6.66 0.31 -13.94
C ALA A 448 -6.80 0.87 -15.37
N PHE A 449 -7.59 1.93 -15.56
CA PHE A 449 -7.75 2.56 -16.87
C PHE A 449 -7.79 4.07 -16.75
N ALA A 450 -7.20 4.77 -17.71
CA ALA A 450 -7.28 6.23 -17.74
C ALA A 450 -8.65 6.67 -18.28
N THR A 451 -9.16 7.78 -17.76
CA THR A 451 -10.37 8.44 -18.26
C THR A 451 -10.04 9.85 -18.79
N PRO A 452 -10.85 10.40 -19.71
CA PRO A 452 -10.75 11.81 -20.09
C PRO A 452 -10.93 12.79 -18.93
N ASP A 453 -11.55 12.32 -17.84
CA ASP A 453 -11.88 13.12 -16.65
C ASP A 453 -10.82 12.96 -15.53
N ASP A 454 -9.71 12.26 -15.80
CA ASP A 454 -8.65 12.05 -14.82
C ASP A 454 -8.01 13.38 -14.42
N VAL A 455 -8.06 13.72 -13.12
CA VAL A 455 -7.50 14.97 -12.57
C VAL A 455 -6.74 14.74 -11.27
N GLY A 456 -5.86 15.69 -10.92
CA GLY A 456 -5.18 15.71 -9.63
C GLY A 456 -3.97 14.77 -9.53
N PRO A 457 -3.53 14.45 -8.29
CA PRO A 457 -2.35 13.63 -8.05
C PRO A 457 -2.57 12.15 -8.41
N ALA A 458 -1.50 11.36 -8.36
CA ALA A 458 -1.58 9.90 -8.53
C ALA A 458 -2.56 9.28 -7.53
N ARG A 459 -3.40 8.35 -8.01
CA ARG A 459 -4.30 7.58 -7.15
C ARG A 459 -3.46 6.72 -6.22
N ARG A 460 -3.69 6.85 -4.91
CA ARG A 460 -3.17 5.92 -3.92
C ARG A 460 -4.21 4.88 -3.56
N SER A 461 -3.80 3.63 -3.50
CA SER A 461 -4.68 2.51 -3.16
C SER A 461 -3.91 1.38 -2.50
N ILE A 462 -4.59 0.66 -1.63
CA ILE A 462 -4.11 -0.60 -1.06
C ILE A 462 -5.01 -1.74 -1.51
N GLU A 463 -4.38 -2.86 -1.83
CA GLU A 463 -5.06 -4.11 -2.10
C GLU A 463 -4.58 -5.14 -1.09
N THR A 464 -5.45 -5.51 -0.16
CA THR A 464 -5.18 -6.51 0.88
C THR A 464 -5.69 -7.86 0.42
N ARG A 465 -4.82 -8.86 0.35
CA ARG A 465 -5.14 -10.16 -0.25
C ARG A 465 -5.30 -11.21 0.82
N PHE A 466 -6.38 -11.99 0.75
CA PHE A 466 -6.71 -12.99 1.76
C PHE A 466 -6.87 -14.39 1.16
N LEU A 467 -6.39 -15.38 1.90
CA LEU A 467 -6.84 -16.77 1.78
C LEU A 467 -8.07 -16.94 2.67
N LEU A 468 -9.18 -17.37 2.09
CA LEU A 468 -10.44 -17.62 2.80
C LEU A 468 -10.76 -19.11 2.78
N PHE A 469 -11.23 -19.65 3.90
CA PHE A 469 -11.54 -21.08 4.04
C PHE A 469 -12.97 -21.27 4.56
N TRP A 470 -13.71 -22.21 3.97
CA TRP A 470 -15.01 -22.69 4.44
C TRP A 470 -14.87 -24.17 4.74
N GLU A 471 -14.39 -24.51 5.94
CA GLU A 471 -14.05 -25.89 6.32
C GLU A 471 -15.26 -26.85 6.33
N HIS A 472 -16.47 -26.28 6.33
CA HIS A 472 -17.74 -27.00 6.29
C HIS A 472 -18.32 -27.17 4.88
N GLU A 473 -17.68 -26.60 3.84
CA GLU A 473 -18.13 -26.70 2.45
C GLU A 473 -17.18 -27.57 1.60
N SER A 474 -17.72 -28.38 0.69
CA SER A 474 -16.93 -29.10 -0.32
C SER A 474 -16.37 -28.18 -1.41
N CYS A 475 -15.30 -28.61 -2.06
CA CYS A 475 -14.80 -28.03 -3.32
C CYS A 475 -15.69 -28.35 -4.54
N GLU A 476 -16.56 -29.35 -4.42
CA GLU A 476 -17.54 -29.71 -5.46
C GLU A 476 -18.71 -28.72 -5.48
#